data_AF-A0A814D1Q4-F1
#
_entry.id   AF-A0A814D1Q4-F1
#
_cell.length_a   1.000
_cell.length_b   1.000
_cell.length_c   1.000
_cell.angle_alpha   90.00
_cell.angle_beta   90.00
_cell.angle_gamma   90.00
#
_symmetry.space_group_name_H-M   'P 1'
#
loop_
_entity.id
_entity.type
_entity.pdbx_description
1 polymer ?
#
loop_
_entity_poly.entity_id
_entity_poly.type
_entity_poly.pdbx_seq_one_letter_code
_entity_poly.pdbx_strand_id
1 'polypeptide(L)'
;MLGPNSFDFSAIETVLVNVANRNHHAIVRVYVDYPGRNLSISLPDFLWNGLTIYSGGSDQGLFPDYNNETLISAMVTLIHALGQKYDGDSRIGFWQVGFLGHWGEWHTYPNASNFASTAYQNQILSAFNSSFTKTKFQLRYFHITGDNNATSWNVGFHDDSFFQDTYGEAWMFYERSISVGADAQWRSQPIGGEVRPELMPCVFTNDPVTACQTITTLKPLNWSTCVQLTHSSYQWLSYAFNNPGFSGSDYDRAINGSIMQGYSFFVSEITAKEITCSGTSHVVRVSVTMSNVGVAPFYYPLMLNTKAVDTTTGSSISFKSISVPIVNQLDQKAFVYYFDMMVNTNTTIQFSTWLSSSHLVGNQTIVFAISGASATGVIQLPAISIGSCATLNSSAACTSYIADAKANDTRGTTYTISSDSSVFNNPCAMT
;
A
#
# COMPACT_ATOMS: atom_id res chain seq x y z
N MET A 1 2.96 -4.14 28.47
CA MET A 1 2.13 -3.41 29.46
C MET A 1 2.82 -3.51 30.81
N LEU A 2 2.89 -2.42 31.58
CA LEU A 2 3.46 -2.40 32.94
C LEU A 2 2.39 -2.65 34.02
N GLY A 3 1.11 -2.56 33.65
CA GLY A 3 -0.06 -2.83 34.46
C GLY A 3 -1.32 -2.72 33.60
N PRO A 4 -2.54 -2.89 34.18
CA PRO A 4 -3.78 -2.90 33.41
C PRO A 4 -4.01 -1.65 32.54
N ASN A 5 -3.62 -0.46 33.04
CA ASN A 5 -3.76 0.82 32.33
C ASN A 5 -2.42 1.57 32.18
N SER A 6 -1.29 0.85 32.23
CA SER A 6 0.05 1.43 32.17
C SER A 6 0.85 0.80 31.03
N PHE A 7 1.36 1.63 30.13
CA PHE A 7 1.97 1.22 28.88
C PHE A 7 3.37 1.80 28.73
N ASP A 8 4.32 0.95 28.37
CA ASP A 8 5.57 1.38 27.77
C ASP A 8 5.58 0.98 26.30
N PHE A 9 5.64 1.99 25.43
CA PHE A 9 5.69 1.82 23.99
C PHE A 9 7.09 2.08 23.42
N SER A 10 8.10 2.25 24.26
CA SER A 10 9.49 2.55 23.86
C SER A 10 10.05 1.56 22.84
N ALA A 11 9.74 0.28 22.98
CA ALA A 11 10.14 -0.77 22.04
C ALA A 11 9.52 -0.57 20.64
N ILE A 12 8.22 -0.26 20.58
CA ILE A 12 7.53 0.04 19.31
C ILE A 12 8.11 1.32 18.70
N GLU A 13 8.26 2.38 19.49
CA GLU A 13 8.84 3.66 19.01
C GLU A 13 10.23 3.48 18.44
N THR A 14 11.09 2.69 19.09
CA THR A 14 12.45 2.43 18.63
C THR A 14 12.43 1.78 17.24
N VAL A 15 11.56 0.79 17.03
CA VAL A 15 11.40 0.14 15.73
C VAL A 15 10.85 1.13 14.69
N LEU A 16 9.81 1.89 15.02
CA LEU A 16 9.19 2.83 14.09
C LEU A 16 10.14 3.96 13.67
N VAL A 17 10.94 4.49 14.60
CA VAL A 17 11.99 5.49 14.28
C VAL A 17 13.05 4.89 13.35
N ASN A 18 13.53 3.68 13.63
CA ASN A 18 14.53 3.02 12.78
C ASN A 18 14.00 2.72 11.37
N VAL A 19 12.74 2.30 11.26
CA VAL A 19 12.05 2.08 9.99
C VAL A 19 11.87 3.38 9.24
N ALA A 20 11.42 4.44 9.91
CA ALA A 20 11.22 5.75 9.31
C ALA A 20 12.52 6.42 8.84
N ASN A 21 13.62 6.26 9.58
CA ASN A 21 14.94 6.77 9.18
C ASN A 21 15.46 6.15 7.87
N ARG A 22 14.95 4.97 7.52
CA ARG A 22 15.22 4.33 6.22
C ARG A 22 14.17 4.66 5.17
N ASN A 23 13.24 5.57 5.44
CA ASN A 23 12.11 5.90 4.56
C ASN A 23 11.25 4.66 4.22
N HIS A 24 10.91 3.85 5.22
CA HIS A 24 10.01 2.70 5.06
C HIS A 24 8.83 2.83 6.03
N HIS A 25 7.82 2.00 5.78
CA HIS A 25 6.69 1.77 6.68
C HIS A 25 6.87 0.47 7.45
N ALA A 26 6.34 0.41 8.67
CA ALA A 26 6.24 -0.82 9.43
C ALA A 26 4.87 -1.46 9.22
N ILE A 27 4.84 -2.79 9.16
CA ILE A 27 3.64 -3.58 9.42
C ILE A 27 3.79 -4.13 10.83
N VAL A 28 2.78 -3.91 11.66
CA VAL A 28 2.87 -4.22 13.10
C VAL A 28 1.82 -5.25 13.48
N ARG A 29 2.28 -6.34 14.11
CA ARG A 29 1.44 -7.34 14.77
C ARG A 29 1.87 -7.46 16.23
N VAL A 30 0.90 -7.44 17.14
CA VAL A 30 1.11 -7.80 18.54
C VAL A 30 0.74 -9.26 18.72
N TYR A 31 1.57 -10.05 19.38
CA TYR A 31 1.27 -11.44 19.72
C TYR A 31 1.34 -11.63 21.23
N VAL A 32 0.53 -12.56 21.74
CA VAL A 32 0.59 -13.01 23.14
C VAL A 32 1.27 -14.38 23.25
N ASP A 33 1.25 -15.13 22.17
CA ASP A 33 1.91 -16.41 22.04
C ASP A 33 2.73 -16.46 20.75
N TYR A 34 3.91 -17.07 20.83
CA TYR A 34 4.81 -17.31 19.71
C TYR A 34 5.50 -18.66 19.95
N PRO A 35 5.07 -19.72 19.25
CA PRO A 35 5.69 -21.04 19.34
C PRO A 35 7.23 -20.99 19.24
N GLY A 36 7.89 -21.70 20.15
CA GLY A 36 9.36 -21.68 20.28
C GLY A 36 9.92 -20.51 21.10
N ARG A 37 9.09 -19.61 21.62
CA ARG A 37 9.48 -18.57 22.58
C ARG A 37 8.86 -18.81 23.95
N ASN A 38 9.52 -18.28 24.99
CA ASN A 38 9.00 -18.34 26.34
C ASN A 38 7.82 -17.36 26.51
N LEU A 39 6.68 -17.85 26.97
CA LEU A 39 5.49 -17.03 27.22
C LEU A 39 5.74 -15.86 28.18
N SER A 40 6.67 -15.97 29.12
CA SER A 40 6.99 -14.87 30.05
C SER A 40 7.57 -13.63 29.36
N ILE A 41 8.03 -13.76 28.11
CA ILE A 41 8.46 -12.63 27.28
C ILE A 41 7.25 -11.88 26.70
N SER A 42 6.15 -12.57 26.47
CA SER A 42 4.96 -12.03 25.79
C SER A 42 3.83 -11.63 26.74
N LEU A 43 3.75 -12.25 27.93
CA LEU A 43 2.71 -12.01 28.93
C LEU A 43 3.25 -11.21 30.13
N PRO A 44 2.72 -9.98 30.38
CA PRO A 44 3.03 -9.19 31.57
C PRO A 44 2.77 -9.93 32.89
N ASP A 45 3.64 -9.71 33.89
CA ASP A 45 3.60 -10.38 35.21
C ASP A 45 2.23 -10.34 35.90
N PHE A 46 1.52 -9.21 35.81
CA PHE A 46 0.21 -9.04 36.45
C PHE A 46 -0.90 -9.93 35.88
N LEU A 47 -0.70 -10.52 34.70
CA LEU A 47 -1.68 -11.40 34.05
C LEU A 47 -1.53 -12.87 34.44
N TRP A 48 -0.45 -13.25 35.14
CA TRP A 48 -0.20 -14.67 35.46
C TRP A 48 -1.11 -15.21 36.56
N ASN A 49 -1.59 -14.35 37.45
CA ASN A 49 -2.44 -14.80 38.55
C ASN A 49 -3.81 -15.27 38.05
N GLY A 50 -4.10 -16.56 38.18
CA GLY A 50 -5.36 -17.17 37.74
C GLY A 50 -5.43 -17.47 36.24
N LEU A 51 -4.33 -17.30 35.49
CA LEU A 51 -4.28 -17.62 34.07
C LEU A 51 -3.96 -19.10 33.87
N THR A 52 -4.86 -19.81 33.20
CA THR A 52 -4.59 -21.18 32.74
C THR A 52 -3.72 -21.16 31.50
N ILE A 53 -2.73 -22.04 31.45
CA ILE A 53 -1.82 -22.22 30.32
C ILE A 53 -2.03 -23.61 29.74
N TYR A 54 -2.22 -23.67 28.43
CA TYR A 54 -2.31 -24.90 27.66
C TYR A 54 -0.97 -25.25 27.01
N SER A 55 -0.76 -26.54 26.76
CA SER A 55 0.34 -27.03 25.92
C SER A 55 -0.20 -27.35 24.53
N GLY A 56 0.42 -26.77 23.51
CA GLY A 56 0.12 -27.04 22.11
C GLY A 56 0.81 -28.27 21.54
N GLY A 57 1.65 -28.94 22.33
CA GLY A 57 2.58 -29.99 21.88
C GLY A 57 3.99 -29.44 21.65
N SER A 58 4.92 -30.33 21.24
CA SER A 58 6.35 -29.99 21.10
C SER A 58 6.61 -28.82 20.16
N ASP A 59 5.80 -28.69 19.11
CA ASP A 59 6.09 -27.77 18.00
C ASP A 59 5.28 -26.46 18.08
N GLN A 60 4.28 -26.40 18.96
CA GLN A 60 3.40 -25.24 19.15
C GLN A 60 3.63 -24.52 20.48
N GLY A 61 4.40 -25.11 21.41
CA GLY A 61 4.76 -24.45 22.66
C GLY A 61 3.58 -24.30 23.65
N LEU A 62 3.70 -23.35 24.56
CA LEU A 62 2.68 -23.04 25.56
C LEU A 62 1.88 -21.82 25.12
N PHE A 63 0.58 -21.79 25.39
CA PHE A 63 -0.28 -20.63 25.11
C PHE A 63 -1.32 -20.42 26.22
N PRO A 64 -1.78 -19.18 26.45
CA PRO A 64 -2.76 -18.90 27.49
C PRO A 64 -4.16 -19.35 27.09
N ASP A 65 -5.03 -19.51 28.09
CA ASP A 65 -6.46 -19.60 27.87
C ASP A 65 -7.02 -18.29 27.31
N TYR A 66 -7.35 -18.29 26.03
CA TYR A 66 -7.95 -17.15 25.33
C TYR A 66 -9.42 -16.89 25.72
N ASN A 67 -9.99 -17.65 26.65
CA ASN A 67 -11.27 -17.35 27.30
C ASN A 67 -11.13 -16.72 28.69
N ASN A 68 -9.91 -16.41 29.12
CA ASN A 68 -9.67 -15.68 30.36
C ASN A 68 -10.08 -14.19 30.22
N GLU A 69 -11.06 -13.76 31.01
CA GLU A 69 -11.62 -12.40 30.95
C GLU A 69 -10.58 -11.30 31.23
N THR A 70 -9.69 -11.52 32.21
CA THR A 70 -8.62 -10.56 32.55
C THR A 70 -7.66 -10.37 31.39
N LEU A 71 -7.29 -11.46 30.70
CA LEU A 71 -6.44 -11.41 29.53
C LEU A 71 -7.11 -10.62 28.39
N ILE A 72 -8.36 -10.93 28.06
CA ILE A 72 -9.10 -10.24 27.00
C ILE A 72 -9.27 -8.75 27.33
N SER A 73 -9.62 -8.42 28.58
CA SER A 73 -9.73 -7.03 29.02
C SER A 73 -8.42 -6.26 28.86
N ALA A 74 -7.28 -6.88 29.19
CA ALA A 74 -5.96 -6.28 29.01
C ALA A 74 -5.61 -6.08 27.52
N MET A 75 -5.94 -7.04 26.66
CA MET A 75 -5.75 -6.93 25.21
C MET A 75 -6.59 -5.78 24.63
N VAL A 76 -7.89 -5.70 24.96
CA VAL A 76 -8.79 -4.60 24.53
C VAL A 76 -8.26 -3.25 24.99
N THR A 77 -7.84 -3.16 26.25
CA THR A 77 -7.27 -1.94 26.83
C THR A 77 -5.98 -1.52 26.12
N LEU A 78 -5.12 -2.48 25.75
CA LEU A 78 -3.92 -2.21 24.94
C LEU A 78 -4.29 -1.73 23.53
N ILE A 79 -5.27 -2.34 22.88
CA ILE A 79 -5.71 -1.95 21.53
C ILE A 79 -6.21 -0.50 21.52
N HIS A 80 -7.01 -0.10 22.51
CA HIS A 80 -7.45 1.30 22.64
C HIS A 80 -6.28 2.26 22.84
N ALA A 81 -5.32 1.91 23.70
CA ALA A 81 -4.13 2.74 23.91
C ALA A 81 -3.24 2.83 22.67
N LEU A 82 -3.11 1.74 21.91
CA LEU A 82 -2.40 1.73 20.62
C LEU A 82 -3.11 2.61 19.60
N GLY A 83 -4.44 2.52 19.46
CA GLY A 83 -5.20 3.39 18.55
C GLY A 83 -5.11 4.86 18.92
N GLN A 84 -5.26 5.19 20.22
CA GLN A 84 -5.11 6.56 20.70
C GLN A 84 -3.73 7.14 20.35
N LYS A 85 -2.68 6.33 20.38
CA LYS A 85 -1.31 6.77 20.13
C LYS A 85 -0.92 6.75 18.65
N TYR A 86 -1.37 5.76 17.88
CA TYR A 86 -0.82 5.42 16.56
C TYR A 86 -1.82 5.50 15.41
N ASP A 87 -3.12 5.75 15.63
CA ASP A 87 -4.07 5.92 14.52
C ASP A 87 -3.74 7.19 13.70
N GLY A 88 -3.37 6.98 12.44
CA GLY A 88 -2.88 8.01 11.53
C GLY A 88 -1.36 8.24 11.56
N ASP A 89 -0.59 7.49 12.34
CA ASP A 89 0.87 7.54 12.30
C ASP A 89 1.38 6.98 10.96
N SER A 90 1.99 7.84 10.14
CA SER A 90 2.45 7.45 8.80
C SER A 90 3.59 6.43 8.82
N ARG A 91 4.28 6.23 9.95
CA ARG A 91 5.34 5.21 10.09
C ARG A 91 4.78 3.79 10.02
N ILE A 92 3.48 3.62 10.25
CA ILE A 92 2.80 2.33 10.22
C ILE A 92 1.97 2.24 8.95
N GLY A 93 2.40 1.37 8.04
CA GLY A 93 1.63 1.08 6.84
C GLY A 93 0.35 0.34 7.17
N PHE A 94 0.43 -0.73 7.98
CA PHE A 94 -0.73 -1.54 8.36
C PHE A 94 -0.57 -2.16 9.76
N TRP A 95 -1.69 -2.29 10.46
CA TRP A 95 -1.78 -3.18 11.63
C TRP A 95 -2.27 -4.56 11.18
N GLN A 96 -1.59 -5.63 11.58
CA GLN A 96 -2.17 -6.96 11.49
C GLN A 96 -2.83 -7.27 12.83
N VAL A 97 -4.11 -7.63 12.77
CA VAL A 97 -4.88 -7.99 13.96
C VAL A 97 -4.30 -9.28 14.53
N GLY A 98 -3.54 -9.13 15.59
CA GLY A 98 -2.88 -10.23 16.29
C GLY A 98 -3.61 -10.64 17.56
N PHE A 99 -2.84 -10.75 18.64
CA PHE A 99 -3.25 -11.10 20.01
C PHE A 99 -3.68 -12.54 20.22
N LEU A 100 -4.64 -13.01 19.44
CA LEU A 100 -5.22 -14.34 19.61
C LEU A 100 -4.45 -15.39 18.77
N GLY A 101 -4.25 -16.56 19.37
CA GLY A 101 -3.66 -17.72 18.72
C GLY A 101 -2.14 -17.70 18.54
N HIS A 102 -1.62 -18.80 18.04
CA HIS A 102 -0.19 -18.98 17.73
C HIS A 102 0.29 -17.90 16.76
N TRP A 103 1.44 -17.28 17.06
CA TRP A 103 2.02 -16.15 16.31
C TRP A 103 1.09 -14.92 16.18
N GLY A 104 -0.02 -14.87 16.93
CA GLY A 104 -1.09 -13.89 16.73
C GLY A 104 -1.91 -14.13 15.46
N GLU A 105 -1.92 -15.34 14.91
CA GLU A 105 -2.54 -15.65 13.63
C GLU A 105 -3.98 -16.16 13.72
N TRP A 106 -4.62 -16.05 14.88
CA TRP A 106 -6.03 -16.39 15.08
C TRP A 106 -6.36 -17.89 14.93
N HIS A 107 -5.45 -18.76 15.35
CA HIS A 107 -5.72 -20.19 15.53
C HIS A 107 -4.86 -20.78 16.66
N THR A 108 -5.29 -21.91 17.20
CA THR A 108 -4.49 -22.77 18.10
C THR A 108 -4.25 -24.14 17.51
N TYR A 109 -4.35 -24.27 16.17
CA TYR A 109 -4.18 -25.56 15.48
C TYR A 109 -2.88 -26.27 15.91
N PRO A 110 -2.92 -27.58 16.24
CA PRO A 110 -4.07 -28.50 16.09
C PRO A 110 -5.10 -28.48 17.24
N ASN A 111 -4.90 -27.69 18.27
CA ASN A 111 -5.72 -27.59 19.48
C ASN A 111 -6.89 -26.59 19.33
N ALA A 112 -7.66 -26.72 18.25
CA ALA A 112 -8.72 -25.76 17.91
C ALA A 112 -9.81 -25.61 19.00
N SER A 113 -10.02 -26.64 19.82
CA SER A 113 -10.96 -26.60 20.96
C SER A 113 -10.57 -25.58 22.04
N ASN A 114 -9.30 -25.19 22.10
CA ASN A 114 -8.75 -24.26 23.09
C ASN A 114 -8.62 -22.83 22.54
N PHE A 115 -9.21 -22.56 21.36
CA PHE A 115 -9.21 -21.21 20.80
C PHE A 115 -10.20 -20.30 21.52
N ALA A 116 -10.05 -18.98 21.32
CA ALA A 116 -10.96 -17.98 21.88
C ALA A 116 -12.41 -18.24 21.43
N SER A 117 -13.37 -18.11 22.35
CA SER A 117 -14.78 -18.12 21.99
C SER A 117 -15.12 -16.96 21.05
N THR A 118 -16.17 -17.13 20.23
CA THR A 118 -16.71 -16.09 19.34
C THR A 118 -16.96 -14.76 20.06
N ALA A 119 -17.45 -14.80 21.30
CA ALA A 119 -17.71 -13.59 22.09
C ALA A 119 -16.43 -12.77 22.34
N TYR A 120 -15.32 -13.43 22.69
CA TYR A 120 -14.05 -12.74 22.93
C TYR A 120 -13.33 -12.35 21.64
N GLN A 121 -13.44 -13.16 20.58
CA GLN A 121 -13.01 -12.75 19.24
C GLN A 121 -13.66 -11.42 18.83
N ASN A 122 -14.98 -11.30 19.01
CA ASN A 122 -15.73 -10.08 18.68
C ASN A 122 -15.26 -8.86 19.49
N GLN A 123 -14.90 -9.04 20.76
CA GLN A 123 -14.37 -7.94 21.59
C GLN A 123 -13.04 -7.40 21.04
N ILE A 124 -12.11 -8.28 20.67
CA ILE A 124 -10.82 -7.87 20.08
C ILE A 124 -11.05 -7.13 18.76
N LEU A 125 -11.91 -7.66 17.89
CA LEU A 125 -12.18 -7.06 16.58
C LEU A 125 -12.87 -5.70 16.71
N SER A 126 -13.85 -5.59 17.62
CA SER A 126 -14.53 -4.33 17.91
C SER A 126 -13.56 -3.29 18.48
N ALA A 127 -12.60 -3.71 19.32
CA ALA A 127 -11.57 -2.81 19.82
C ALA A 127 -10.70 -2.26 18.68
N PHE A 128 -10.27 -3.10 17.73
CA PHE A 128 -9.53 -2.63 16.55
C PHE A 128 -10.36 -1.66 15.70
N ASN A 129 -11.59 -2.07 15.33
CA ASN A 129 -12.45 -1.29 14.44
C ASN A 129 -12.82 0.09 15.04
N SER A 130 -12.97 0.19 16.35
CA SER A 130 -13.26 1.47 17.04
C SER A 130 -12.01 2.33 17.29
N SER A 131 -10.83 1.73 17.35
CA SER A 131 -9.58 2.44 17.71
C SER A 131 -8.77 2.91 16.51
N PHE A 132 -8.96 2.28 15.34
CA PHE A 132 -8.22 2.58 14.11
C PHE A 132 -9.16 3.02 12.99
N THR A 133 -9.29 4.33 12.83
CA THR A 133 -10.17 4.94 11.83
C THR A 133 -9.40 5.49 10.63
N LYS A 134 -8.10 5.75 10.80
CA LYS A 134 -7.20 6.28 9.77
C LYS A 134 -6.23 5.22 9.28
N THR A 135 -5.50 4.56 10.18
CA THR A 135 -4.56 3.49 9.85
C THR A 135 -5.34 2.22 9.56
N LYS A 136 -5.05 1.58 8.42
CA LYS A 136 -5.73 0.35 8.03
C LYS A 136 -5.22 -0.84 8.86
N PHE A 137 -6.10 -1.81 9.09
CA PHE A 137 -5.73 -3.07 9.74
C PHE A 137 -6.14 -4.28 8.89
N GLN A 138 -5.54 -5.44 9.16
CA GLN A 138 -5.69 -6.66 8.35
C GLN A 138 -5.95 -7.91 9.20
N LEU A 139 -6.79 -8.81 8.69
CA LEU A 139 -7.14 -10.10 9.32
C LEU A 139 -6.65 -11.31 8.51
N ARG A 140 -6.14 -12.35 9.16
CA ARG A 140 -5.80 -13.62 8.50
C ARG A 140 -7.05 -14.44 8.17
N TYR A 141 -7.80 -14.80 9.21
CA TYR A 141 -8.93 -15.71 9.13
C TYR A 141 -10.27 -14.99 9.13
N PHE A 142 -10.43 -14.06 8.19
CA PHE A 142 -11.63 -13.23 8.01
C PHE A 142 -12.94 -14.03 7.80
N HIS A 143 -12.84 -15.32 7.47
CA HIS A 143 -13.97 -16.21 7.22
C HIS A 143 -14.54 -16.85 8.50
N ILE A 144 -13.83 -16.77 9.64
CA ILE A 144 -14.22 -17.38 10.93
C ILE A 144 -14.11 -16.40 12.10
N THR A 145 -14.17 -15.10 11.83
CA THR A 145 -14.12 -14.04 12.85
C THR A 145 -15.45 -13.88 13.59
N GLY A 146 -15.75 -14.82 14.47
CA GLY A 146 -16.97 -14.84 15.27
C GLY A 146 -18.26 -14.84 14.43
N ASP A 147 -19.23 -14.00 14.81
CA ASP A 147 -20.53 -13.85 14.10
C ASP A 147 -20.51 -12.71 13.06
N ASN A 148 -19.35 -12.07 12.88
CA ASN A 148 -19.25 -10.87 12.06
C ASN A 148 -18.93 -11.22 10.61
N ASN A 149 -19.62 -10.54 9.69
CA ASN A 149 -19.16 -10.49 8.31
C ASN A 149 -17.99 -9.50 8.23
N ALA A 150 -16.76 -10.00 8.08
CA ALA A 150 -15.56 -9.18 8.01
C ALA A 150 -15.61 -8.10 6.90
N THR A 151 -16.39 -8.32 5.83
CA THR A 151 -16.59 -7.33 4.75
C THR A 151 -17.37 -6.10 5.19
N SER A 152 -18.12 -6.16 6.30
CA SER A 152 -18.84 -5.01 6.85
C SER A 152 -17.93 -4.00 7.56
N TRP A 153 -16.65 -4.33 7.75
CA TRP A 153 -15.67 -3.49 8.41
C TRP A 153 -14.65 -2.91 7.43
N ASN A 154 -14.02 -1.81 7.85
CA ASN A 154 -12.92 -1.16 7.13
C ASN A 154 -11.60 -1.93 7.35
N VAL A 155 -11.59 -3.22 7.01
CA VAL A 155 -10.52 -4.18 7.30
C VAL A 155 -9.99 -4.87 6.04
N GLY A 156 -8.67 -4.90 5.91
CA GLY A 156 -7.97 -5.67 4.89
C GLY A 156 -7.70 -7.10 5.33
N PHE A 157 -6.96 -7.86 4.52
CA PHE A 157 -6.61 -9.24 4.84
C PHE A 157 -5.12 -9.50 4.71
N HIS A 158 -4.64 -10.59 5.29
CA HIS A 158 -3.27 -11.04 5.08
C HIS A 158 -3.19 -12.56 4.90
N ASP A 159 -2.52 -12.98 3.82
CA ASP A 159 -2.22 -14.36 3.50
C ASP A 159 -0.85 -14.75 4.06
N ASP A 160 -0.81 -15.26 5.30
CA ASP A 160 0.43 -15.74 5.94
C ASP A 160 0.71 -17.22 5.61
N SER A 161 0.48 -17.61 4.37
CA SER A 161 1.08 -18.78 3.72
C SER A 161 1.02 -18.56 2.20
N PHE A 162 1.32 -17.33 1.79
CA PHE A 162 1.30 -16.93 0.40
C PHE A 162 2.23 -17.83 -0.42
N PHE A 163 1.83 -18.13 -1.66
CA PHE A 163 2.53 -19.06 -2.57
C PHE A 163 2.40 -20.54 -2.21
N GLN A 164 1.69 -20.91 -1.13
CA GLN A 164 1.45 -22.29 -0.72
C GLN A 164 -0.05 -22.57 -0.53
N ASP A 165 -0.71 -21.75 0.30
CA ASP A 165 -2.11 -21.92 0.69
C ASP A 165 -2.99 -20.79 0.14
N THR A 166 -2.56 -20.17 -0.96
CA THR A 166 -3.22 -19.00 -1.53
C THR A 166 -4.46 -19.36 -2.33
N TYR A 167 -4.38 -20.37 -3.21
CA TYR A 167 -5.50 -20.75 -4.09
C TYR A 167 -5.49 -22.24 -4.48
N GLY A 168 -6.67 -22.76 -4.82
CA GLY A 168 -6.90 -24.06 -5.44
C GLY A 168 -7.80 -25.01 -4.65
N GLU A 169 -7.87 -24.87 -3.33
CA GLU A 169 -8.70 -25.71 -2.45
C GLU A 169 -9.62 -24.86 -1.58
N ALA A 170 -10.78 -25.39 -1.19
CA ALA A 170 -11.81 -24.61 -0.48
C ALA A 170 -11.35 -23.99 0.86
N TRP A 171 -10.28 -24.52 1.46
CA TRP A 171 -9.71 -24.02 2.71
C TRP A 171 -8.56 -23.01 2.50
N MET A 172 -8.14 -22.77 1.27
CA MET A 172 -7.09 -21.81 0.94
C MET A 172 -7.62 -20.36 0.94
N PHE A 173 -6.71 -19.40 1.02
CA PHE A 173 -7.01 -18.00 1.28
C PHE A 173 -8.02 -17.39 0.29
N TYR A 174 -7.80 -17.59 -1.01
CA TYR A 174 -8.64 -17.01 -2.06
C TYR A 174 -10.04 -17.64 -2.09
N GLU A 175 -10.15 -18.95 -2.01
CA GLU A 175 -11.44 -19.66 -2.00
C GLU A 175 -12.26 -19.32 -0.75
N ARG A 176 -11.58 -19.13 0.39
CA ARG A 176 -12.21 -18.58 1.61
C ARG A 176 -12.71 -17.17 1.40
N SER A 177 -12.01 -16.33 0.65
CA SER A 177 -12.48 -14.97 0.32
C SER A 177 -13.78 -15.01 -0.49
N ILE A 178 -13.85 -15.90 -1.49
CA ILE A 178 -15.07 -16.08 -2.30
C ILE A 178 -16.22 -16.60 -1.45
N SER A 179 -15.98 -17.60 -0.58
CA SER A 179 -17.05 -18.26 0.17
C SER A 179 -17.80 -17.35 1.13
N VAL A 180 -17.18 -16.23 1.55
CA VAL A 180 -17.79 -15.21 2.40
C VAL A 180 -18.03 -13.88 1.67
N GLY A 181 -17.88 -13.84 0.35
CA GLY A 181 -18.13 -12.65 -0.48
C GLY A 181 -17.13 -11.50 -0.26
N ALA A 182 -15.90 -11.82 0.13
CA ALA A 182 -14.83 -10.89 0.46
C ALA A 182 -13.75 -10.78 -0.65
N ASP A 183 -13.94 -11.44 -1.78
CA ASP A 183 -13.03 -11.44 -2.93
C ASP A 183 -12.86 -10.06 -3.58
N ALA A 184 -13.78 -9.13 -3.35
CA ALA A 184 -13.69 -7.74 -3.78
C ALA A 184 -13.13 -6.77 -2.72
N GLN A 185 -12.77 -7.25 -1.52
CA GLN A 185 -12.35 -6.38 -0.40
C GLN A 185 -11.12 -5.53 -0.74
N TRP A 186 -10.21 -6.06 -1.57
CA TRP A 186 -9.02 -5.36 -2.07
C TRP A 186 -9.33 -4.03 -2.77
N ARG A 187 -10.56 -3.82 -3.26
CA ARG A 187 -10.96 -2.55 -3.88
C ARG A 187 -10.99 -1.38 -2.91
N SER A 188 -10.99 -1.64 -1.60
CA SER A 188 -11.04 -0.59 -0.57
C SER A 188 -10.09 -0.84 0.62
N GLN A 189 -9.60 -2.06 0.81
CA GLN A 189 -8.72 -2.44 1.91
C GLN A 189 -7.52 -3.27 1.46
N PRO A 190 -6.36 -3.14 2.12
CA PRO A 190 -5.13 -3.79 1.67
C PRO A 190 -5.15 -5.31 1.88
N ILE A 191 -4.65 -6.06 0.90
CA ILE A 191 -4.28 -7.47 1.08
C ILE A 191 -2.76 -7.57 1.11
N GLY A 192 -2.21 -8.22 2.14
CA GLY A 192 -0.77 -8.46 2.28
C GLY A 192 -0.48 -9.87 2.79
N GLY A 193 0.61 -10.05 3.52
CA GLY A 193 0.90 -11.33 4.18
C GLY A 193 2.37 -11.68 4.25
N GLU A 194 2.64 -12.98 4.32
CA GLU A 194 3.95 -13.58 4.36
C GLU A 194 4.04 -14.71 3.32
N VAL A 195 5.10 -14.69 2.52
CA VAL A 195 5.44 -15.83 1.66
C VAL A 195 5.76 -17.02 2.55
N ARG A 196 5.17 -18.19 2.29
CA ARG A 196 5.41 -19.40 3.08
C ARG A 196 6.91 -19.59 3.40
N PRO A 197 7.34 -19.58 4.69
CA PRO A 197 8.75 -19.51 5.06
C PRO A 197 9.66 -20.55 4.40
N GLU A 198 9.19 -21.79 4.30
CA GLU A 198 9.92 -22.91 3.72
C GLU A 198 10.12 -22.79 2.20
N LEU A 199 9.29 -21.99 1.52
CA LEU A 199 9.35 -21.75 0.08
C LEU A 199 10.12 -20.46 -0.28
N MET A 200 10.37 -19.57 0.69
CA MET A 200 11.08 -18.31 0.45
C MET A 200 12.43 -18.47 -0.29
N PRO A 201 13.26 -19.50 -0.04
CA PRO A 201 14.54 -19.65 -0.74
C PRO A 201 14.43 -19.99 -2.23
N CYS A 202 13.30 -20.56 -2.67
CA CYS A 202 13.14 -21.15 -4.00
C CYS A 202 12.04 -20.48 -4.85
N VAL A 203 11.25 -19.58 -4.27
CA VAL A 203 10.09 -18.92 -4.91
C VAL A 203 10.41 -18.22 -6.23
N PHE A 204 11.64 -17.70 -6.38
CA PHE A 204 12.09 -16.97 -7.57
C PHE A 204 13.18 -17.69 -8.37
N THR A 205 13.30 -19.00 -8.26
CA THR A 205 14.12 -19.76 -9.22
C THR A 205 13.46 -19.79 -10.61
N ASN A 206 14.17 -20.28 -11.61
CA ASN A 206 13.61 -20.45 -12.96
C ASN A 206 12.50 -21.52 -13.03
N ASP A 207 12.55 -22.51 -12.13
CA ASP A 207 11.51 -23.53 -11.92
C ASP A 207 11.28 -23.72 -10.41
N PRO A 208 10.41 -22.88 -9.80
CA PRO A 208 10.13 -22.95 -8.37
C PRO A 208 9.52 -24.29 -7.93
N VAL A 209 8.75 -24.96 -8.81
CA VAL A 209 8.11 -26.24 -8.49
C VAL A 209 9.16 -27.30 -8.23
N THR A 210 10.09 -27.48 -9.17
CA THR A 210 11.17 -28.44 -9.02
C THR A 210 12.14 -28.03 -7.91
N ALA A 211 12.50 -26.74 -7.82
CA ALA A 211 13.47 -26.27 -6.84
C ALA A 211 12.97 -26.44 -5.39
N CYS A 212 11.72 -26.05 -5.10
CA CYS A 212 11.18 -26.12 -3.75
C CYS A 212 10.98 -27.56 -3.25
N GLN A 213 10.68 -28.51 -4.15
CA GLN A 213 10.56 -29.94 -3.81
C GLN A 213 11.87 -30.55 -3.28
N THR A 214 13.02 -29.91 -3.54
CA THR A 214 14.31 -30.35 -2.98
C THR A 214 14.50 -29.94 -1.52
N ILE A 215 13.68 -29.00 -1.01
CA ILE A 215 13.81 -28.36 0.30
C ILE A 215 12.65 -28.77 1.22
N THR A 216 11.46 -28.97 0.67
CA THR A 216 10.24 -29.24 1.42
C THR A 216 9.27 -30.13 0.63
N THR A 217 8.34 -30.76 1.34
CA THR A 217 7.22 -31.52 0.75
C THR A 217 6.03 -30.64 0.36
N LEU A 218 6.10 -29.34 0.67
CA LEU A 218 5.09 -28.35 0.31
C LEU A 218 4.99 -28.17 -1.22
N LYS A 219 3.82 -27.76 -1.68
CA LYS A 219 3.49 -27.62 -3.09
C LYS A 219 3.41 -26.14 -3.47
N PRO A 220 4.50 -25.54 -3.98
CA PRO A 220 4.48 -24.15 -4.39
C PRO A 220 3.43 -23.90 -5.47
N LEU A 221 2.74 -22.77 -5.37
CA LEU A 221 1.77 -22.28 -6.34
C LEU A 221 2.46 -21.38 -7.37
N ASN A 222 1.69 -20.81 -8.30
CA ASN A 222 2.23 -19.83 -9.23
C ASN A 222 2.17 -18.41 -8.63
N TRP A 223 3.33 -17.73 -8.54
CA TRP A 223 3.45 -16.38 -7.96
C TRP A 223 2.51 -15.36 -8.61
N SER A 224 2.54 -15.26 -9.95
CA SER A 224 1.70 -14.31 -10.69
C SER A 224 0.21 -14.54 -10.41
N THR A 225 -0.21 -15.80 -10.40
CA THR A 225 -1.59 -16.17 -10.10
C THR A 225 -1.97 -15.78 -8.67
N CYS A 226 -1.09 -16.04 -7.69
CA CYS A 226 -1.31 -15.61 -6.31
C CYS A 226 -1.49 -14.08 -6.22
N VAL A 227 -0.61 -13.31 -6.87
CA VAL A 227 -0.68 -11.84 -6.88
C VAL A 227 -1.96 -11.33 -7.53
N GLN A 228 -2.35 -11.89 -8.68
CA GLN A 228 -3.54 -11.45 -9.43
C GLN A 228 -4.84 -11.78 -8.70
N LEU A 229 -4.97 -12.98 -8.13
CA LEU A 229 -6.19 -13.38 -7.42
C LEU A 229 -6.38 -12.61 -6.11
N THR A 230 -5.28 -12.34 -5.39
CA THR A 230 -5.35 -11.69 -4.08
C THR A 230 -5.20 -10.17 -4.14
N HIS A 231 -4.82 -9.61 -5.30
CA HIS A 231 -4.47 -8.20 -5.42
C HIS A 231 -3.45 -7.78 -4.33
N SER A 232 -2.43 -8.61 -4.14
CA SER A 232 -1.43 -8.44 -3.08
C SER A 232 -0.75 -7.07 -3.18
N SER A 233 -0.74 -6.35 -2.07
CA SER A 233 -0.13 -5.03 -1.94
C SER A 233 1.32 -5.10 -1.44
N TYR A 234 1.64 -6.14 -0.66
CA TYR A 234 2.98 -6.48 -0.21
C TYR A 234 3.00 -7.95 0.21
N GLN A 235 4.19 -8.56 0.24
CA GLN A 235 4.41 -9.84 0.93
C GLN A 235 5.71 -9.76 1.72
N TRP A 236 5.68 -10.24 2.96
CA TRP A 236 6.90 -10.42 3.74
C TRP A 236 7.71 -11.59 3.15
N LEU A 237 8.92 -11.27 2.69
CA LEU A 237 9.87 -12.23 2.13
C LEU A 237 11.25 -11.96 2.73
N SER A 238 11.50 -12.50 3.93
CA SER A 238 12.74 -12.24 4.67
C SER A 238 13.99 -12.74 3.94
N TYR A 239 13.88 -13.85 3.19
CA TYR A 239 15.00 -14.44 2.45
C TYR A 239 15.66 -13.46 1.47
N ALA A 240 14.90 -12.51 0.91
CA ALA A 240 15.43 -11.49 0.00
C ALA A 240 16.52 -10.60 0.65
N PHE A 241 16.55 -10.54 1.98
CA PHE A 241 17.47 -9.71 2.76
C PHE A 241 18.50 -10.53 3.55
N ASN A 242 18.53 -11.86 3.38
CA ASN A 242 19.52 -12.72 4.01
C ASN A 242 20.91 -12.56 3.36
N ASN A 243 21.92 -13.11 4.03
CA ASN A 243 23.26 -13.25 3.48
C ASN A 243 23.73 -14.73 3.53
N PRO A 244 23.75 -15.45 2.40
CA PRO A 244 23.32 -14.99 1.07
C PRO A 244 21.78 -14.89 0.96
N GLY A 245 21.33 -14.00 0.08
CA GLY A 245 19.94 -13.92 -0.39
C GLY A 245 19.88 -14.26 -1.88
N PHE A 246 18.87 -13.73 -2.60
CA PHE A 246 18.80 -13.91 -4.06
C PHE A 246 19.99 -13.27 -4.79
N SER A 247 20.47 -13.94 -5.84
CA SER A 247 21.56 -13.46 -6.68
C SER A 247 21.33 -13.81 -8.16
N GLY A 248 22.06 -13.13 -9.05
CA GLY A 248 21.95 -13.35 -10.50
C GLY A 248 20.50 -13.27 -11.00
N SER A 249 20.09 -14.23 -11.82
CA SER A 249 18.74 -14.22 -12.41
C SER A 249 17.60 -14.41 -11.40
N ASP A 250 17.86 -15.02 -10.22
CA ASP A 250 16.85 -15.13 -9.16
C ASP A 250 16.59 -13.75 -8.53
N TYR A 251 17.62 -12.90 -8.42
CA TYR A 251 17.48 -11.52 -7.96
C TYR A 251 16.60 -10.71 -8.92
N ASP A 252 16.84 -10.80 -10.23
CA ASP A 252 16.01 -10.09 -11.22
C ASP A 252 14.56 -10.55 -11.19
N ARG A 253 14.32 -11.86 -11.04
CA ARG A 253 12.97 -12.42 -10.83
C ARG A 253 12.33 -11.93 -9.54
N ALA A 254 13.08 -11.84 -8.45
CA ALA A 254 12.58 -11.30 -7.18
C ALA A 254 12.19 -9.83 -7.27
N ILE A 255 12.99 -9.00 -7.96
CA ILE A 255 12.64 -7.60 -8.21
C ILE A 255 11.37 -7.51 -9.08
N ASN A 256 11.26 -8.32 -10.13
CA ASN A 256 10.05 -8.32 -10.97
C ASN A 256 8.82 -8.80 -10.19
N GLY A 257 8.95 -9.87 -9.39
CA GLY A 257 7.88 -10.36 -8.52
C GLY A 257 7.43 -9.34 -7.47
N SER A 258 8.35 -8.51 -6.97
CA SER A 258 8.03 -7.37 -6.10
C SER A 258 7.24 -6.29 -6.84
N ILE A 259 7.66 -5.90 -8.04
CA ILE A 259 7.00 -4.87 -8.87
C ILE A 259 5.58 -5.26 -9.31
N MET A 260 5.27 -6.57 -9.40
CA MET A 260 3.93 -7.05 -9.74
C MET A 260 2.86 -6.74 -8.69
N GLN A 261 3.27 -6.38 -7.46
CA GLN A 261 2.36 -6.16 -6.34
C GLN A 261 2.02 -4.68 -6.17
N GLY A 262 0.90 -4.42 -5.51
CA GLY A 262 0.54 -3.06 -5.14
C GLY A 262 0.10 -2.19 -6.32
N TYR A 263 0.30 -0.89 -6.16
CA TYR A 263 -0.03 0.13 -7.15
C TYR A 263 1.16 0.40 -8.08
N SER A 264 0.84 0.86 -9.28
CA SER A 264 1.82 1.31 -10.27
C SER A 264 1.18 2.42 -11.09
N PHE A 265 1.43 3.69 -10.73
CA PHE A 265 0.77 4.82 -11.38
C PHE A 265 1.49 5.21 -12.66
N PHE A 266 0.76 5.16 -13.77
CA PHE A 266 1.23 5.49 -15.10
C PHE A 266 0.56 6.78 -15.59
N VAL A 267 1.35 7.72 -16.10
CA VAL A 267 0.86 8.92 -16.78
C VAL A 267 1.11 8.71 -18.27
N SER A 268 0.03 8.52 -19.03
CA SER A 268 0.12 8.33 -20.48
C SER A 268 0.28 9.64 -21.22
N GLU A 269 -0.29 10.72 -20.66
CA GLU A 269 -0.29 12.03 -21.29
C GLU A 269 -0.29 13.15 -20.25
N ILE A 270 0.50 14.19 -20.49
CA ILE A 270 0.37 15.47 -19.81
C ILE A 270 0.45 16.60 -20.83
N THR A 271 -0.52 17.52 -20.80
CA THR A 271 -0.56 18.68 -21.69
C THR A 271 -0.70 19.97 -20.89
N ALA A 272 -0.22 21.08 -21.44
CA ALA A 272 -0.47 22.42 -20.93
C ALA A 272 -1.05 23.28 -22.07
N LYS A 273 -2.25 23.81 -21.88
CA LYS A 273 -2.96 24.61 -22.89
C LYS A 273 -3.53 25.87 -22.27
N GLU A 274 -3.22 27.03 -22.85
CA GLU A 274 -3.89 28.27 -22.47
C GLU A 274 -5.39 28.19 -22.79
N ILE A 275 -6.23 28.52 -21.81
CA ILE A 275 -7.68 28.54 -21.96
C ILE A 275 -8.25 29.96 -21.97
N THR A 276 -7.66 30.89 -21.21
CA THR A 276 -8.09 32.29 -21.17
C THR A 276 -6.90 33.21 -20.92
N CYS A 277 -6.97 34.43 -21.46
CA CYS A 277 -6.04 35.51 -21.20
C CYS A 277 -6.79 36.81 -20.91
N SER A 278 -6.41 37.53 -19.85
CA SER A 278 -6.98 38.84 -19.51
C SER A 278 -5.91 39.75 -18.90
N GLY A 279 -5.60 40.86 -19.57
CA GLY A 279 -4.58 41.80 -19.14
C GLY A 279 -3.20 41.14 -19.04
N THR A 280 -2.66 41.06 -17.82
CA THR A 280 -1.38 40.41 -17.52
C THR A 280 -1.52 38.97 -16.99
N SER A 281 -2.74 38.43 -16.96
CA SER A 281 -3.03 37.13 -16.34
C SER A 281 -3.53 36.12 -17.37
N HIS A 282 -3.00 34.91 -17.31
CA HIS A 282 -3.38 33.78 -18.14
C HIS A 282 -3.87 32.64 -17.25
N VAL A 283 -4.81 31.86 -17.78
CA VAL A 283 -5.14 30.56 -17.23
C VAL A 283 -4.62 29.51 -18.20
N VAL A 284 -3.67 28.71 -17.72
CA VAL A 284 -3.15 27.54 -18.43
C VAL A 284 -3.74 26.30 -17.78
N ARG A 285 -4.51 25.53 -18.54
CA ARG A 285 -5.00 24.23 -18.12
C ARG A 285 -3.91 23.19 -18.34
N VAL A 286 -3.43 22.61 -17.25
CA VAL A 286 -2.63 21.39 -17.29
C VAL A 286 -3.56 20.19 -17.19
N SER A 287 -3.57 19.32 -18.21
CA SER A 287 -4.29 18.05 -18.17
C SER A 287 -3.32 16.90 -17.90
N VAL A 288 -3.67 15.99 -17.01
CA VAL A 288 -2.85 14.80 -16.69
C VAL A 288 -3.72 13.56 -16.85
N THR A 289 -3.42 12.72 -17.83
CA THR A 289 -4.08 11.44 -18.05
C THR A 289 -3.31 10.35 -17.30
N MET A 290 -3.91 9.83 -16.24
CA MET A 290 -3.26 8.89 -15.32
C MET A 290 -4.11 7.63 -15.10
N SER A 291 -3.46 6.48 -15.03
CA SER A 291 -4.04 5.18 -14.67
C SER A 291 -3.18 4.48 -13.61
N ASN A 292 -3.78 3.66 -12.76
CA ASN A 292 -3.04 2.69 -11.95
C ASN A 292 -2.97 1.36 -12.71
N VAL A 293 -1.80 0.98 -13.20
CA VAL A 293 -1.57 -0.29 -13.91
C VAL A 293 -1.13 -1.43 -12.97
N GLY A 294 -1.06 -1.18 -11.66
CA GLY A 294 -0.80 -2.20 -10.66
C GLY A 294 -2.01 -3.08 -10.37
N VAL A 295 -1.82 -4.08 -9.51
CA VAL A 295 -2.90 -5.00 -9.10
C VAL A 295 -3.73 -4.46 -7.93
N ALA A 296 -3.26 -3.46 -7.18
CA ALA A 296 -3.99 -2.89 -6.05
C ALA A 296 -3.93 -1.35 -6.04
N PRO A 297 -4.91 -0.66 -5.42
CA PRO A 297 -4.86 0.79 -5.25
C PRO A 297 -3.89 1.21 -4.14
N PHE A 298 -3.63 2.51 -4.05
CA PHE A 298 -3.04 3.16 -2.89
C PHE A 298 -4.15 3.45 -1.86
N TYR A 299 -4.10 2.77 -0.71
CA TYR A 299 -5.22 2.72 0.27
C TYR A 299 -5.36 3.93 1.18
N TYR A 300 -4.44 4.90 1.09
CA TYR A 300 -4.44 6.12 1.88
C TYR A 300 -4.80 7.33 1.01
N PRO A 301 -5.14 8.50 1.58
CA PRO A 301 -5.44 9.69 0.78
C PRO A 301 -4.30 10.02 -0.18
N LEU A 302 -4.60 9.95 -1.48
CA LEU A 302 -3.66 10.22 -2.56
C LEU A 302 -4.05 11.53 -3.24
N MET A 303 -3.06 12.38 -3.48
CA MET A 303 -3.21 13.68 -4.13
C MET A 303 -2.33 13.74 -5.37
N LEU A 304 -2.88 14.22 -6.48
CA LEU A 304 -2.13 14.64 -7.65
C LEU A 304 -1.94 16.16 -7.58
N ASN A 305 -0.69 16.59 -7.64
CA ASN A 305 -0.31 17.98 -7.47
C ASN A 305 0.30 18.51 -8.75
N THR A 306 0.03 19.78 -9.05
CA THR A 306 0.71 20.51 -10.12
C THR A 306 1.12 21.89 -9.61
N LYS A 307 2.35 22.28 -9.91
CA LYS A 307 2.88 23.62 -9.64
C LYS A 307 3.38 24.29 -10.91
N ALA A 308 3.22 25.60 -10.99
CA ALA A 308 3.83 26.47 -11.97
C ALA A 308 4.95 27.28 -11.30
N VAL A 309 6.13 27.29 -11.89
CA VAL A 309 7.31 28.03 -11.41
C VAL A 309 7.80 28.96 -12.52
N ASP A 310 8.07 30.22 -12.19
CA ASP A 310 8.82 31.12 -13.06
C ASP A 310 10.28 30.69 -13.07
N THR A 311 10.78 30.25 -14.22
CA THR A 311 12.15 29.75 -14.35
C THR A 311 13.19 30.86 -14.22
N THR A 312 12.80 32.12 -14.35
CA THR A 312 13.70 33.27 -14.24
C THR A 312 13.98 33.61 -12.78
N THR A 313 12.92 33.63 -11.96
CA THR A 313 13.00 34.00 -10.54
C THR A 313 13.08 32.78 -9.61
N GLY A 314 12.75 31.58 -10.10
CA GLY A 314 12.57 30.37 -9.30
C GLY A 314 11.30 30.37 -8.45
N SER A 315 10.44 31.39 -8.56
CA SER A 315 9.28 31.58 -7.70
C SER A 315 8.12 30.69 -8.11
N SER A 316 7.44 30.08 -7.13
CA SER A 316 6.16 29.40 -7.37
C SER A 316 5.06 30.44 -7.62
N ILE A 317 4.38 30.31 -8.76
CA ILE A 317 3.31 31.24 -9.17
C ILE A 317 1.94 30.68 -8.83
N SER A 318 1.75 29.38 -9.05
CA SER A 318 0.48 28.69 -8.77
C SER A 318 0.75 27.26 -8.34
N PHE A 319 -0.08 26.78 -7.42
CA PHE A 319 -0.10 25.41 -6.94
C PHE A 319 -1.54 24.94 -6.83
N LYS A 320 -1.81 23.74 -7.34
CA LYS A 320 -3.11 23.08 -7.24
C LYS A 320 -2.91 21.62 -6.88
N SER A 321 -3.86 21.08 -6.15
CA SER A 321 -3.88 19.69 -5.69
C SER A 321 -5.29 19.13 -5.84
N ILE A 322 -5.40 17.92 -6.39
CA ILE A 322 -6.66 17.22 -6.62
C ILE A 322 -6.56 15.84 -5.98
N SER A 323 -7.60 15.41 -5.27
CA SER A 323 -7.66 14.06 -4.73
C SER A 323 -7.82 13.02 -5.83
N VAL A 324 -7.08 11.92 -5.71
CA VAL A 324 -7.17 10.74 -6.58
C VAL A 324 -7.92 9.66 -5.78
N PRO A 325 -9.27 9.64 -5.84
CA PRO A 325 -10.05 8.70 -5.04
C PRO A 325 -9.74 7.27 -5.48
N ILE A 326 -9.85 6.30 -4.55
CA ILE A 326 -9.53 4.90 -4.82
C ILE A 326 -10.27 4.36 -6.04
N VAL A 327 -11.55 4.72 -6.25
CA VAL A 327 -12.33 4.32 -7.42
C VAL A 327 -11.70 4.72 -8.76
N ASN A 328 -10.89 5.78 -8.78
CA ASN A 328 -10.15 6.22 -9.97
C ASN A 328 -8.83 5.45 -10.18
N GLN A 329 -8.48 4.55 -9.26
CA GLN A 329 -7.27 3.74 -9.27
C GLN A 329 -7.57 2.26 -9.57
N LEU A 330 -8.85 1.90 -9.74
CA LEU A 330 -9.28 0.52 -9.96
C LEU A 330 -9.38 0.19 -11.44
N ASP A 331 -9.29 -1.11 -11.74
CA ASP A 331 -9.57 -1.69 -13.05
C ASP A 331 -8.74 -1.09 -14.19
N GLN A 332 -7.55 -0.56 -13.86
CA GLN A 332 -6.60 0.07 -14.80
C GLN A 332 -7.21 1.17 -15.67
N LYS A 333 -8.30 1.80 -15.21
CA LYS A 333 -8.96 2.89 -15.93
C LYS A 333 -8.09 4.15 -15.91
N ALA A 334 -8.01 4.82 -17.06
CA ALA A 334 -7.38 6.12 -17.18
C ALA A 334 -8.38 7.24 -16.83
N PHE A 335 -7.91 8.21 -16.04
CA PHE A 335 -8.66 9.40 -15.68
C PHE A 335 -7.87 10.65 -16.07
N VAL A 336 -8.57 11.66 -16.55
CA VAL A 336 -7.98 12.96 -16.87
C VAL A 336 -8.23 13.93 -15.74
N TYR A 337 -7.16 14.47 -15.18
CA TYR A 337 -7.19 15.49 -14.12
C TYR A 337 -6.86 16.85 -14.73
N TYR A 338 -7.64 17.88 -14.42
CA TYR A 338 -7.47 19.22 -14.96
C TYR A 338 -7.06 20.21 -13.87
N PHE A 339 -5.96 20.91 -14.09
CA PHE A 339 -5.46 21.96 -13.22
C PHE A 339 -5.48 23.29 -13.96
N ASP A 340 -6.38 24.19 -13.56
CA ASP A 340 -6.41 25.55 -14.10
C ASP A 340 -5.43 26.42 -13.32
N MET A 341 -4.30 26.73 -13.96
CA MET A 341 -3.14 27.40 -13.36
C MET A 341 -3.11 28.86 -13.79
N MET A 342 -3.25 29.76 -12.82
CA MET A 342 -3.02 31.19 -13.05
C MET A 342 -1.52 31.45 -13.24
N VAL A 343 -1.15 32.13 -14.32
CA VAL A 343 0.23 32.57 -14.60
C VAL A 343 0.25 33.99 -15.16
N ASN A 344 1.42 34.64 -15.15
CA ASN A 344 1.56 36.04 -15.57
C ASN A 344 2.19 36.17 -16.96
N THR A 345 1.82 37.23 -17.69
CA THR A 345 2.48 37.61 -18.96
C THR A 345 3.97 37.85 -18.78
N ASN A 346 4.74 37.63 -19.85
CA ASN A 346 6.19 37.87 -19.93
C ASN A 346 7.00 37.05 -18.92
N THR A 347 6.51 35.87 -18.56
CA THR A 347 7.23 34.93 -17.70
C THR A 347 7.49 33.64 -18.47
N THR A 348 8.59 32.97 -18.13
CA THR A 348 8.89 31.62 -18.62
C THR A 348 8.51 30.65 -17.52
N ILE A 349 7.51 29.80 -17.79
CA ILE A 349 6.87 28.95 -16.79
C ILE A 349 7.25 27.50 -17.00
N GLN A 350 7.74 26.84 -15.95
CA GLN A 350 7.84 25.39 -15.89
C GLN A 350 6.73 24.82 -15.03
N PHE A 351 5.99 23.85 -15.58
CA PHE A 351 5.02 23.07 -14.82
C PHE A 351 5.67 21.79 -14.29
N SER A 352 5.33 21.41 -13.07
CA SER A 352 5.75 20.14 -12.49
C SER A 352 4.56 19.44 -11.84
N THR A 353 4.43 18.14 -12.08
CA THR A 353 3.34 17.29 -11.56
C THR A 353 3.90 16.12 -10.77
N TRP A 354 3.31 15.81 -9.61
CA TRP A 354 3.72 14.69 -8.76
C TRP A 354 2.57 14.19 -7.88
N LEU A 355 2.69 12.93 -7.43
CA LEU A 355 1.80 12.33 -6.45
C LEU A 355 2.30 12.57 -5.02
N SER A 356 1.38 12.79 -4.09
CA SER A 356 1.68 12.87 -2.65
C SER A 356 0.60 12.20 -1.82
N SER A 357 0.99 11.78 -0.61
CA SER A 357 0.06 11.35 0.42
C SER A 357 0.57 11.81 1.78
N SER A 358 -0.35 12.17 2.67
CA SER A 358 -0.03 12.42 4.08
C SER A 358 0.47 11.17 4.81
N HIS A 359 0.32 9.99 4.20
CA HIS A 359 0.76 8.72 4.76
C HIS A 359 2.14 8.26 4.23
N LEU A 360 2.84 9.07 3.44
CA LEU A 360 4.25 8.78 3.11
C LEU A 360 5.14 9.09 4.32
N VAL A 361 6.19 8.27 4.53
CA VAL A 361 7.17 8.50 5.60
C VAL A 361 8.36 9.28 5.08
N GLY A 362 8.78 10.30 5.83
CA GLY A 362 9.97 11.08 5.51
C GLY A 362 9.82 11.84 4.19
N ASN A 363 10.85 11.79 3.35
CA ASN A 363 10.90 12.50 2.07
C ASN A 363 10.57 11.58 0.88
N GLN A 364 9.83 10.48 1.13
CA GLN A 364 9.42 9.57 0.06
C GLN A 364 8.54 10.28 -0.96
N THR A 365 8.65 9.79 -2.19
CA THR A 365 7.82 10.23 -3.31
C THR A 365 7.22 8.99 -3.96
N ILE A 366 6.02 9.14 -4.53
CA ILE A 366 5.42 8.11 -5.36
C ILE A 366 5.93 8.35 -6.77
N VAL A 367 6.80 7.46 -7.24
CA VAL A 367 7.39 7.55 -8.58
C VAL A 367 6.39 6.99 -9.58
N PHE A 368 6.17 7.71 -10.68
CA PHE A 368 5.37 7.21 -11.78
C PHE A 368 6.10 6.08 -12.50
N ALA A 369 5.36 5.05 -12.90
CA ALA A 369 5.82 3.87 -13.61
C ALA A 369 6.11 4.17 -15.09
N ILE A 370 6.94 5.17 -15.36
CA ILE A 370 7.37 5.47 -16.73
C ILE A 370 8.88 5.71 -16.82
N SER A 371 9.51 5.13 -17.84
CA SER A 371 10.95 4.86 -17.88
C SER A 371 11.77 6.10 -18.20
N GLY A 372 12.72 6.46 -17.33
CA GLY A 372 13.39 7.75 -17.35
C GLY A 372 12.72 8.80 -16.45
N ALA A 373 11.73 8.40 -15.65
CA ALA A 373 11.15 9.26 -14.62
C ALA A 373 12.26 9.73 -13.69
N SER A 374 12.16 10.97 -13.25
CA SER A 374 13.00 11.44 -12.15
C SER A 374 12.84 10.52 -10.94
N ALA A 375 13.96 10.18 -10.29
CA ALA A 375 13.93 9.49 -9.00
C ALA A 375 13.17 10.29 -7.92
N THR A 376 12.86 11.56 -8.19
CA THR A 376 12.04 12.43 -7.33
C THR A 376 10.53 12.22 -7.51
N GLY A 377 10.07 11.39 -8.45
CA GLY A 377 8.64 11.18 -8.74
C GLY A 377 7.93 12.40 -9.34
N VAL A 378 8.70 13.40 -9.79
CA VAL A 378 8.17 14.62 -10.41
C VAL A 378 8.32 14.53 -11.93
N ILE A 379 7.20 14.71 -12.65
CA ILE A 379 7.21 14.95 -14.10
C ILE A 379 7.30 16.46 -14.31
N GLN A 380 8.34 16.91 -15.02
CA GLN A 380 8.52 18.30 -15.38
C GLN A 380 8.26 18.50 -16.87
N LEU A 381 7.36 19.40 -17.21
CA LEU A 381 7.18 19.82 -18.60
C LEU A 381 8.33 20.76 -19.02
N PRO A 382 8.61 20.87 -20.33
CA PRO A 382 9.43 21.95 -20.85
C PRO A 382 8.90 23.31 -20.38
N ALA A 383 9.81 24.25 -20.19
CA ALA A 383 9.41 25.60 -19.86
C ALA A 383 8.73 26.26 -21.07
N ILE A 384 7.64 26.99 -20.81
CA ILE A 384 6.86 27.70 -21.83
C ILE A 384 6.91 29.20 -21.58
N SER A 385 7.16 29.98 -22.62
CA SER A 385 7.13 31.44 -22.53
C SER A 385 5.69 31.93 -22.67
N ILE A 386 5.19 32.62 -21.67
CA ILE A 386 3.86 33.24 -21.68
C ILE A 386 4.03 34.66 -22.23
N GLY A 387 3.54 34.90 -23.45
CA GLY A 387 3.53 36.23 -24.06
C GLY A 387 2.45 37.14 -23.48
N SER A 388 2.34 38.37 -23.98
CA SER A 388 1.17 39.23 -23.73
C SER A 388 -0.10 38.63 -24.33
N CYS A 389 -1.26 38.87 -23.72
CA CYS A 389 -2.54 38.58 -24.40
C CYS A 389 -2.54 39.21 -25.80
N ALA A 390 -2.80 38.40 -26.83
CA ALA A 390 -3.04 38.95 -28.15
C ALA A 390 -4.28 39.85 -28.09
N THR A 391 -4.17 41.10 -28.53
CA THR A 391 -5.34 41.86 -28.94
C THR A 391 -6.02 41.07 -30.05
N LEU A 392 -7.31 40.75 -29.90
CA LEU A 392 -8.11 39.99 -30.87
C LEU A 392 -7.88 40.50 -32.31
N ASN A 393 -6.91 39.90 -33.02
CA ASN A 393 -6.64 40.01 -34.46
C ASN A 393 -5.38 39.17 -34.81
N SER A 394 -5.34 37.92 -34.37
CA SER A 394 -4.66 36.80 -35.05
C SER A 394 -4.66 35.59 -34.11
N SER A 395 -4.89 34.42 -34.68
CA SER A 395 -4.79 33.12 -34.03
C SER A 395 -3.37 32.92 -33.48
N ALA A 396 -3.13 33.29 -32.22
CA ALA A 396 -1.91 32.94 -31.52
C ALA A 396 -1.91 31.42 -31.26
N ALA A 397 -0.89 30.75 -31.77
CA ALA A 397 -0.76 29.30 -31.75
C ALA A 397 -0.73 28.78 -30.30
N CYS A 398 -1.68 27.91 -29.95
CA CYS A 398 -1.58 27.08 -28.76
C CYS A 398 -0.43 26.07 -28.97
N THR A 399 0.68 26.23 -28.25
CA THR A 399 1.70 25.18 -28.22
C THR A 399 1.22 24.08 -27.27
N SER A 400 0.68 22.99 -27.81
CA SER A 400 0.49 21.76 -27.06
C SER A 400 1.82 21.04 -26.92
N TYR A 401 2.22 20.77 -25.67
CA TYR A 401 3.26 19.80 -25.39
C TYR A 401 2.57 18.49 -25.08
N ILE A 402 2.85 17.46 -25.89
CA ILE A 402 2.38 16.10 -25.64
C ILE A 402 3.61 15.32 -25.18
N ALA A 403 3.61 14.96 -23.90
CA ALA A 403 4.47 13.89 -23.41
C ALA A 403 3.65 12.61 -23.51
N ASP A 404 3.85 11.84 -24.58
CA ASP A 404 3.17 10.55 -24.78
C ASP A 404 4.06 9.43 -24.23
N ALA A 405 3.48 8.55 -23.43
CA ALA A 405 4.13 7.38 -22.88
C ALA A 405 3.33 6.13 -23.23
N LYS A 406 4.01 5.02 -23.55
CA LYS A 406 3.37 3.70 -23.70
C LYS A 406 3.63 2.86 -22.44
N ALA A 407 2.60 2.22 -21.91
CA ALA A 407 2.75 1.26 -20.82
C ALA A 407 3.49 0.01 -21.35
N ASN A 408 4.50 -0.47 -20.62
CA ASN A 408 5.17 -1.73 -20.94
C ASN A 408 5.33 -2.55 -19.65
N ASP A 409 4.93 -3.82 -19.71
CA ASP A 409 4.97 -4.80 -18.61
C ASP A 409 6.40 -5.17 -18.18
N THR A 410 7.39 -4.78 -18.97
CA THR A 410 8.81 -4.92 -18.63
C THR A 410 9.51 -3.60 -18.88
N ARG A 411 10.13 -3.06 -17.82
CA ARG A 411 10.82 -1.76 -17.75
C ARG A 411 11.53 -1.39 -19.06
N GLY A 412 10.94 -0.47 -19.81
CA GLY A 412 11.55 0.08 -21.03
C GLY A 412 10.56 0.81 -21.92
N THR A 413 10.50 2.13 -21.77
CA THR A 413 9.97 3.05 -22.78
C THR A 413 10.54 4.44 -22.57
N THR A 414 10.97 5.08 -23.65
CA THR A 414 11.54 6.42 -23.64
C THR A 414 10.42 7.46 -23.62
N TYR A 415 10.45 8.40 -22.66
CA TYR A 415 9.61 9.60 -22.76
C TYR A 415 9.98 10.35 -24.03
N THR A 416 9.03 10.55 -24.93
CA THR A 416 9.19 11.51 -26.01
C THR A 416 8.35 12.72 -25.67
N ILE A 417 9.00 13.74 -25.10
CA ILE A 417 8.37 15.05 -24.97
C ILE A 417 8.42 15.68 -26.35
N SER A 418 7.29 15.67 -27.05
CA SER A 418 7.17 16.35 -28.34
C SER A 418 6.44 17.68 -28.15
N SER A 419 7.02 18.76 -28.65
CA SER A 419 6.27 19.98 -28.93
C SER A 419 5.53 19.75 -30.24
N ASP A 420 4.26 19.39 -30.17
CA ASP A 420 3.48 19.19 -31.39
C ASP A 420 2.67 20.45 -31.68
N SER A 421 3.15 21.24 -32.63
CA SER A 421 2.42 22.39 -33.20
C SER A 421 1.41 21.96 -34.28
N SER A 422 1.32 20.66 -34.60
CA SER A 422 0.59 20.12 -35.77
C SER A 422 -0.63 19.26 -35.44
N VAL A 423 -0.89 18.93 -34.16
CA VAL A 423 -2.01 18.03 -33.77
C VAL A 423 -3.38 18.72 -33.67
N PHE A 424 -3.48 20.04 -33.84
CA PHE A 424 -4.79 20.69 -33.96
C PHE A 424 -4.85 21.59 -35.19
N ASN A 425 -5.60 21.12 -36.19
CA ASN A 425 -6.21 22.00 -37.17
C ASN A 425 -7.17 22.96 -36.44
N ASN A 426 -6.62 24.13 -36.10
CA ASN A 426 -7.26 25.44 -35.96
C ASN A 426 -8.09 25.72 -34.69
N PRO A 427 -8.24 27.02 -34.36
CA PRO A 427 -7.84 27.66 -33.11
C PRO A 427 -9.02 27.69 -32.13
N CYS A 428 -8.94 28.46 -31.05
CA CYS A 428 -10.08 28.88 -30.23
C CYS A 428 -11.39 29.04 -31.02
N ALA A 429 -12.20 27.98 -31.10
CA ALA A 429 -13.54 28.03 -31.66
C ALA A 429 -14.49 27.79 -30.48
N MET A 430 -14.99 28.92 -29.98
CA MET A 430 -16.26 28.94 -29.27
C MET A 430 -17.32 28.28 -30.16
N THR A 431 -17.98 27.26 -29.63
CA THR A 431 -19.43 27.22 -29.46
C THR A 431 -19.74 26.51 -28.17
#